data_AF-A0A2N5TPM3-F1
#
_entry.id   AF-A0A2N5TPM3-F1
#
_cell.length_a   1.000
_cell.length_b   1.000
_cell.length_c   1.000
_cell.angle_alpha   90.00
_cell.angle_beta   90.00
_cell.angle_gamma   90.00
#
_symmetry.space_group_name_H-M   'P 1'
#
loop_
_entity.id
_entity.type
_entity.pdbx_description
1 polymer ?
#
loop_
_entity_poly.entity_id
_entity_poly.type
_entity_poly.pdbx_seq_one_letter_code
_entity_poly.pdbx_strand_id
1 'polypeptide(L)' 'MGGPMQKGIVEYSISPYRQSPMKHALRNYLFNGYRRLAAQAPYWVVPFGVAYGVIKWADADNHFRNTKAGHAQGKFP' A
#
# COMPACT_ATOMS: atom_id res chain seq x y z
N MET A 1 -26.81 20.45 -9.46
CA MET A 1 -26.08 19.18 -9.71
C MET A 1 -27.02 18.26 -10.45
N GLY A 2 -26.86 18.06 -11.77
CA GLY A 2 -27.79 17.31 -12.63
C GLY A 2 -27.85 15.80 -12.37
N GLY A 3 -27.84 15.39 -11.11
CA GLY A 3 -28.07 14.02 -10.67
C GLY A 3 -29.56 13.65 -10.68
N PRO A 4 -29.86 12.38 -10.39
CA PRO A 4 -31.22 11.87 -10.38
C PRO A 4 -32.09 12.56 -9.31
N MET A 5 -33.41 12.56 -9.53
CA MET A 5 -34.37 13.09 -8.57
C MET A 5 -34.33 12.25 -7.27
N GLN A 6 -34.05 12.90 -6.15
CA GLN A 6 -34.06 12.29 -4.82
C GLN A 6 -35.39 12.61 -4.15
N LYS A 7 -36.15 11.58 -3.73
CA LYS A 7 -37.42 11.73 -3.02
C LYS A 7 -37.43 10.82 -1.81
N GLY A 8 -37.78 11.35 -0.64
CA GLY A 8 -37.93 10.59 0.60
C GLY A 8 -36.65 10.39 1.43
N ILE A 9 -35.53 11.01 1.06
CA ILE A 9 -34.30 10.97 1.87
C ILE A 9 -34.37 12.11 2.91
N VAL A 10 -34.25 11.76 4.19
CA VAL A 10 -34.22 12.73 5.29
C VAL A 10 -32.85 12.66 5.96
N GLU A 11 -32.16 13.80 6.04
CA GLU A 11 -30.84 13.92 6.66
C GLU A 11 -30.94 14.71 7.97
N TYR A 12 -30.26 14.23 9.01
CA TYR A 12 -30.15 14.91 10.29
C TYR A 12 -28.68 15.23 10.56
N SER A 13 -28.42 16.46 10.99
CA SER A 13 -27.09 16.89 11.41
C SER A 13 -27.16 17.63 12.75
N ILE A 14 -26.04 17.62 13.47
CA ILE A 14 -25.89 18.31 14.75
C ILE A 14 -24.91 19.47 14.54
N SER A 15 -25.19 20.64 15.14
CA SER A 15 -24.28 21.78 15.11
C SER A 15 -22.86 21.36 15.56
N PRO A 16 -21.80 21.73 14.82
CA PRO A 16 -20.42 21.39 15.17
C PRO A 16 -19.99 21.87 16.57
N TYR A 17 -20.55 22.99 17.04
CA TYR A 17 -20.29 23.53 18.39
C TYR A 17 -20.88 22.68 19.53
N ARG A 18 -21.75 21.71 19.20
CA ARG A 18 -22.32 20.73 20.14
C ARG A 18 -21.66 19.35 20.03
N GLN A 19 -20.65 19.20 19.18
CA GLN A 19 -19.92 17.95 18.98
C GLN A 19 -18.50 18.06 19.55
N SER A 20 -17.93 16.93 19.96
CA SER A 20 -16.51 16.84 20.29
C SER A 20 -15.72 16.45 19.03
N PRO A 21 -14.86 17.34 18.49
CA PRO A 21 -14.31 17.19 17.12
C PRO A 21 -13.33 16.02 16.98
N MET A 22 -12.65 15.60 18.04
CA MET A 22 -11.66 14.51 18.01
C MET A 22 -12.07 13.29 18.83
N LYS A 23 -13.35 13.16 19.17
CA LYS A 23 -13.84 12.04 19.96
C LYS A 23 -13.51 10.71 19.26
N HIS A 24 -12.73 9.87 19.91
CA HIS A 24 -12.22 8.59 19.38
C HIS A 24 -11.31 8.68 18.16
N ALA A 25 -10.74 9.86 17.83
CA ALA A 25 -9.89 10.01 16.64
C ALA A 25 -8.74 9.00 16.62
N LEU A 26 -8.00 8.84 17.73
CA LEU A 26 -6.87 7.90 17.82
C LEU A 26 -7.32 6.43 17.66
N ARG A 27 -8.31 6.00 18.45
CA ARG A 27 -8.85 4.63 18.40
C ARG A 27 -9.36 4.31 17.00
N ASN A 28 -10.15 5.20 16.41
CA ASN A 28 -10.72 5.00 15.08
C ASN A 28 -9.65 5.03 14.00
N TYR A 29 -8.64 5.89 14.14
CA TYR A 29 -7.51 5.94 13.20
C TYR A 29 -6.71 4.64 13.22
N LEU A 30 -6.41 4.08 14.39
CA LEU A 30 -5.68 2.81 14.49
C LEU A 30 -6.43 1.67 13.80
N PHE A 31 -7.70 1.44 14.18
CA PHE A 31 -8.45 0.31 13.65
C PHE A 31 -8.92 0.51 12.20
N ASN A 32 -9.45 1.69 11.86
CA ASN A 32 -9.89 1.94 10.49
C ASN A 32 -8.72 2.23 9.55
N GLY A 33 -7.65 2.85 10.05
CA GLY A 33 -6.42 3.04 9.29
C GLY A 33 -5.79 1.70 8.93
N TYR A 34 -5.63 0.79 9.90
CA TYR A 34 -5.18 -0.58 9.64
C TYR A 34 -6.08 -1.28 8.61
N ARG A 35 -7.41 -1.27 8.81
CA ARG A 35 -8.35 -1.89 7.88
C ARG A 35 -8.21 -1.36 6.45
N ARG A 36 -8.03 -0.04 6.28
CA ARG A 36 -7.86 0.61 4.97
C ARG A 36 -6.51 0.24 4.34
N LEU A 37 -5.44 0.24 5.12
CA LEU A 37 -4.10 -0.12 4.65
C LEU A 37 -4.02 -1.59 4.27
N ALA A 38 -4.59 -2.49 5.07
CA ALA A 38 -4.60 -3.92 4.81
C ALA A 38 -5.35 -4.26 3.51
N ALA A 39 -6.47 -3.58 3.22
CA ALA A 39 -7.20 -3.77 1.97
C ALA A 39 -6.40 -3.32 0.73
N GLN A 40 -5.50 -2.36 0.89
CA GLN A 40 -4.68 -1.83 -0.22
C GLN A 40 -3.29 -2.46 -0.30
N ALA A 41 -2.82 -3.07 0.79
CA ALA A 41 -1.49 -3.68 0.90
C ALA A 41 -1.14 -4.62 -0.27
N PRO A 42 -2.02 -5.54 -0.71
CA PRO A 42 -1.68 -6.46 -1.80
C PRO A 42 -1.32 -5.74 -3.11
N TYR A 43 -1.94 -4.61 -3.41
CA TYR A 43 -1.74 -3.90 -4.68
C TYR A 43 -0.37 -3.24 -4.80
N TRP A 44 0.29 -2.91 -3.69
CA TRP A 44 1.62 -2.30 -3.73
C TRP A 44 2.69 -3.23 -3.14
N VAL A 45 2.42 -3.96 -2.06
CA VAL A 45 3.38 -4.89 -1.45
C VAL A 45 3.84 -5.95 -2.45
N VAL A 46 2.91 -6.50 -3.25
CA VAL A 46 3.26 -7.55 -4.23
C VAL A 46 4.19 -7.03 -5.31
N PRO A 47 3.86 -5.96 -6.08
CA PRO A 47 4.76 -5.49 -7.13
C PRO A 47 6.09 -4.96 -6.57
N PHE A 48 6.09 -4.26 -5.43
CA PHE A 48 7.35 -3.81 -4.82
C PHE A 48 8.20 -4.98 -4.30
N GLY A 49 7.57 -6.01 -3.71
CA GLY A 49 8.26 -7.20 -3.26
C GLY A 49 8.89 -7.98 -4.42
N VAL A 50 8.15 -8.14 -5.52
CA VAL A 50 8.66 -8.77 -6.75
C VAL A 50 9.80 -7.96 -7.33
N ALA A 51 9.63 -6.65 -7.50
CA ALA A 51 10.66 -5.77 -8.06
C ALA A 51 11.95 -5.82 -7.24
N TYR A 52 11.84 -5.71 -5.91
CA TYR A 52 12.99 -5.80 -5.02
C TYR A 52 13.66 -7.17 -5.10
N GLY A 53 12.88 -8.25 -5.13
CA GLY A 53 13.41 -9.61 -5.27
C GLY A 53 14.20 -9.82 -6.57
N VAL A 54 13.69 -9.32 -7.69
CA VAL A 54 14.37 -9.40 -9.00
C VAL A 54 15.67 -8.61 -8.98
N ILE A 55 15.67 -7.39 -8.45
CA ILE A 55 16.88 -6.55 -8.35
C ILE A 55 17.93 -7.25 -7.47
N LYS A 56 17.53 -7.75 -6.30
CA LYS A 56 18.44 -8.44 -5.37
C LYS A 56 19.07 -9.67 -6.00
N TRP A 57 18.29 -10.44 -6.75
CA TRP A 57 18.80 -11.60 -7.48
C TRP A 57 19.77 -11.18 -8.60
N ALA A 58 19.39 -10.18 -9.39
CA ALA A 58 20.22 -9.68 -10.49
C ALA A 58 21.58 -9.14 -10.01
N ASP A 59 21.60 -8.39 -8.90
CA ASP A 59 22.83 -7.90 -8.31
C ASP A 59 23.73 -9.05 -7.84
N ALA A 60 23.15 -10.05 -7.17
CA ALA A 60 23.90 -11.21 -6.68
C ALA A 60 24.47 -12.05 -7.83
N ASP A 61 23.66 -12.29 -8.88
CA ASP A 61 24.10 -13.00 -10.08
C ASP A 61 25.21 -12.23 -10.81
N ASN A 62 25.04 -10.91 -10.99
CA ASN A 62 26.06 -10.06 -11.60
C ASN A 62 27.38 -10.07 -10.81
N HIS A 63 27.32 -9.96 -9.48
CA HIS A 63 28.50 -10.09 -8.63
C HIS A 63 29.18 -11.46 -8.79
N PHE A 64 28.40 -12.54 -8.81
CA PHE A 64 28.94 -13.89 -8.98
C PHE A 64 29.62 -14.08 -10.34
N ARG A 65 29.01 -13.60 -11.42
CA ARG A 65 29.56 -13.68 -12.79
C ARG A 65 30.90 -12.98 -12.91
N ASN A 66 31.09 -11.86 -12.20
CA ASN A 66 32.37 -11.13 -12.17
C ASN A 66 33.45 -11.79 -11.28
N THR A 67 33.20 -12.97 -10.71
CA THR A 67 34.22 -13.73 -9.97
C THR A 67 34.94 -14.74 -10.86
N LYS A 68 36.14 -15.16 -10.43
CA LYS A 68 36.89 -16.25 -11.12
C LYS A 68 36.09 -17.55 -11.17
N ALA A 69 35.32 -17.86 -10.13
CA ALA A 69 34.46 -19.04 -10.09
C ALA A 69 33.31 -18.94 -11.10
N GLY A 70 32.69 -17.75 -11.23
CA GLY A 70 31.66 -17.49 -12.24
C GLY A 70 32.20 -17.64 -13.66
N HIS A 71 33.40 -17.10 -13.92
CA HIS A 71 34.10 -17.29 -15.19
C HIS A 71 34.43 -18.76 -15.48
N ALA A 72 34.89 -19.51 -14.48
CA ALA A 72 35.18 -20.95 -14.62
C ALA A 72 33.92 -21.78 -14.93
N GLN A 73 32.74 -21.33 -14.50
CA GLN A 73 31.45 -21.94 -14.83
C GLN A 73 30.92 -21.53 -16.21
N GLY A 74 31.67 -20.74 -16.99
CA GLY A 74 31.25 -20.25 -18.30
C GLY A 74 30.15 -19.18 -18.23
N LYS A 75 29.83 -18.66 -17.03
CA LYS A 75 28.85 -17.59 -16.84
C LYS A 75 29.53 -16.24 -16.99
N PHE A 76 29.99 -15.95 -18.19
CA PHE A 76 30.45 -14.61 -18.56
C PHE A 76 29.24 -13.68 -18.77
N PRO A 77 29.42 -12.35 -18.70
CA PRO A 77 28.50 -11.45 -19.40
C PRO A 77 28.42 -11.79 -20.89
#